data_AF-A0A7C3UHI5-F1
#
_entry.id   AF-A0A7C3UHI5-F1
#
_cell.length_a   1.000
_cell.length_b   1.000
_cell.length_c   1.000
_cell.angle_alpha   90.00
_cell.angle_beta   90.00
_cell.angle_gamma   90.00
#
_symmetry.space_group_name_H-M   'P 1'
#
loop_
_entity.id
_entity.type
_entity.pdbx_description
1 polymer ?
#
loop_
_entity_poly.entity_id
_entity_poly.type
_entity_poly.pdbx_seq_one_letter_code
_entity_poly.pdbx_strand_id
1 'polypeptide(L)'
;MNENLTAQEIIEIAIEIEKNGKEFYQIMADSSSTVPLRDLFNYLSAEEDKHRQKFEEILKSAGGYQISDIYYATEYMGYMKAIADERVFAKDISYVDIVKELKSPKQAIE
;
A
#
# COMPACT_ATOMS: atom_id res chain seq x y z
N MET A 1 14.57 1.23 -23.18
CA MET A 1 13.74 1.94 -22.18
C MET A 1 14.69 2.68 -21.26
N ASN A 2 14.48 3.98 -21.02
CA ASN A 2 15.28 4.68 -20.01
C ASN A 2 14.82 4.18 -18.63
N GLU A 3 15.71 3.52 -17.89
CA GLU A 3 15.45 2.88 -16.60
C GLU A 3 15.37 3.88 -15.42
N ASN A 4 14.92 5.11 -15.66
CA ASN A 4 14.84 6.13 -14.61
C ASN A 4 13.39 6.52 -14.37
N LEU A 5 12.90 6.18 -13.17
CA LEU A 5 11.62 6.67 -12.68
C LEU A 5 11.72 8.17 -12.39
N THR A 6 10.70 8.90 -12.79
CA THR A 6 10.50 10.29 -12.41
C THR A 6 10.07 10.38 -10.94
N ALA A 7 10.26 11.55 -10.33
CA ALA A 7 9.78 11.79 -8.97
C ALA A 7 8.26 11.61 -8.84
N GLN A 8 7.49 11.93 -9.88
CA GLN A 8 6.04 11.74 -9.90
C GLN A 8 5.68 10.26 -9.88
N GLU A 9 6.30 9.45 -10.73
CA GLU A 9 6.09 8.00 -10.76
C GLU A 9 6.46 7.34 -9.43
N ILE A 10 7.54 7.79 -8.77
CA ILE A 10 7.91 7.29 -7.44
C ILE A 10 6.85 7.64 -6.40
N ILE A 11 6.32 8.86 -6.42
CA ILE A 11 5.26 9.28 -5.48
C ILE A 11 3.97 8.49 -5.74
N GLU A 12 3.66 8.19 -6.99
CA GLU A 12 2.50 7.38 -7.36
C GLU A 12 2.64 5.92 -6.90
N ILE A 13 3.84 5.33 -7.04
CA ILE A 13 4.15 4.02 -6.48
C ILE A 13 3.96 4.04 -4.96
N ALA A 14 4.44 5.09 -4.28
CA ALA A 14 4.24 5.23 -2.83
C ALA A 14 2.74 5.29 -2.47
N ILE A 15 1.93 6.05 -3.20
CA ILE A 15 0.47 6.10 -2.98
C ILE A 15 -0.17 4.72 -3.08
N GLU A 16 0.21 3.90 -4.06
CA GLU A 16 -0.31 2.54 -4.20
C GLU A 16 0.16 1.61 -3.06
N ILE A 17 1.41 1.75 -2.61
CA ILE A 17 1.92 1.01 -1.45
C ILE A 17 1.10 1.32 -0.20
N GLU A 18 0.83 2.60 0.10
CA GLU A 18 0.03 2.98 1.28
C GLU A 18 -1.42 2.50 1.18
N LYS A 19 -2.01 2.46 -0.04
CA LYS A 19 -3.35 1.86 -0.24
C LYS A 19 -3.35 0.37 0.10
N ASN A 20 -2.32 -0.36 -0.37
CA ASN A 20 -2.16 -1.78 -0.07
C ASN A 20 -1.92 -2.02 1.43
N GLY A 21 -1.08 -1.21 2.08
CA GLY A 21 -0.83 -1.28 3.53
C GLY A 21 -2.08 -1.06 4.36
N LYS A 22 -2.90 -0.06 4.00
CA LYS A 22 -4.20 0.18 4.63
C LYS A 22 -5.13 -1.04 4.53
N GLU A 23 -5.26 -1.61 3.33
CA GLU A 23 -6.10 -2.80 3.11
C GLU A 23 -5.58 -3.99 3.93
N PHE A 24 -4.27 -4.23 3.93
CA PHE A 24 -3.62 -5.27 4.71
C PHE A 24 -3.93 -5.13 6.21
N TYR A 25 -3.67 -3.96 6.80
CA TYR A 25 -3.92 -3.75 8.22
C TYR A 25 -5.40 -3.79 8.59
N GLN A 26 -6.30 -3.40 7.68
CA GLN A 26 -7.74 -3.57 7.90
C GLN A 26 -8.12 -5.06 7.98
N ILE A 27 -7.62 -5.90 7.07
CA ILE A 27 -7.85 -7.35 7.09
C ILE A 27 -7.26 -7.98 8.37
N MET A 28 -6.09 -7.54 8.80
CA MET A 28 -5.46 -7.98 10.05
C MET A 28 -6.29 -7.60 11.28
N ALA A 29 -6.85 -6.38 11.32
CA ALA A 29 -7.73 -5.92 12.39
C ALA A 29 -9.00 -6.76 12.47
N ASP A 30 -9.62 -7.06 11.32
CA ASP A 30 -10.85 -7.84 11.20
C ASP A 30 -10.63 -9.32 11.58
N SER A 31 -9.43 -9.84 11.32
CA SER A 31 -9.05 -11.23 11.60
C SER A 31 -8.46 -11.44 13.01
N SER A 32 -8.25 -10.36 13.76
CA SER A 32 -7.60 -10.42 15.09
C SER A 32 -8.54 -10.93 16.18
N SER A 33 -8.06 -11.92 16.95
CA SER A 33 -8.82 -12.54 18.05
C SER A 33 -8.74 -11.78 19.38
N THR A 34 -7.85 -10.78 19.50
CA THR A 34 -7.66 -10.00 20.73
C THR A 34 -7.86 -8.52 20.48
N VAL A 35 -8.46 -7.84 21.47
CA VAL A 35 -8.71 -6.39 21.42
C VAL A 35 -7.42 -5.60 21.20
N PRO A 36 -6.30 -5.86 21.90
CA PRO A 36 -5.08 -5.08 21.71
C PRO A 36 -4.50 -5.16 20.29
N LEU A 37 -4.60 -6.33 19.63
CA LEU A 37 -4.10 -6.49 18.26
C LEU A 37 -5.00 -5.79 17.25
N ARG A 38 -6.32 -5.90 17.43
CA ARG A 38 -7.27 -5.18 16.59
C ARG A 38 -7.07 -3.67 16.69
N ASP A 39 -6.85 -3.15 17.89
CA ASP A 39 -6.62 -1.72 18.10
C ASP A 39 -5.30 -1.26 17.47
N LEU A 40 -4.24 -2.07 17.57
CA LEU A 40 -2.95 -1.80 16.91
C LEU A 40 -3.11 -1.76 15.39
N PHE A 41 -3.76 -2.76 14.78
CA PHE A 41 -3.92 -2.80 13.33
C PHE A 41 -4.85 -1.70 12.80
N ASN A 42 -5.91 -1.35 13.54
CA ASN A 42 -6.73 -0.18 13.20
C ASN A 42 -5.92 1.12 13.26
N TYR A 43 -5.03 1.25 14.26
CA TYR A 43 -4.12 2.39 14.34
C TYR A 43 -3.20 2.44 13.12
N LEU A 44 -2.54 1.32 12.77
CA LEU A 44 -1.65 1.26 11.61
C LEU A 44 -2.37 1.56 10.30
N SER A 45 -3.55 0.96 10.07
CA SER A 45 -4.42 1.26 8.91
C SER A 45 -4.74 2.76 8.79
N ALA A 46 -4.97 3.44 9.92
CA ALA A 46 -5.19 4.88 9.94
C ALA A 46 -3.93 5.70 9.64
N GLU A 47 -2.74 5.23 10.04
CA GLU A 47 -1.46 5.89 9.69
C GLU A 47 -1.17 5.79 8.19
N GLU A 48 -1.37 4.63 7.57
CA GLU A 48 -1.22 4.45 6.11
C GLU A 48 -2.13 5.42 5.33
N ASP A 49 -3.36 5.66 5.81
CA ASP A 49 -4.24 6.65 5.18
C ASP A 49 -3.70 8.08 5.27
N LYS A 50 -3.05 8.44 6.38
CA LYS A 50 -2.41 9.76 6.53
C LYS A 50 -1.21 9.89 5.60
N HIS A 51 -0.39 8.85 5.48
CA HIS A 51 0.74 8.83 4.56
C HIS A 51 0.29 8.94 3.10
N ARG A 52 -0.74 8.17 2.71
CA ARG A 52 -1.36 8.29 1.38
C ARG A 52 -1.79 9.72 1.08
N GLN A 53 -2.51 10.36 1.99
CA GLN A 53 -2.92 11.77 1.86
C GLN A 53 -1.71 12.69 1.72
N LYS A 54 -0.64 12.46 2.48
CA LYS A 54 0.60 13.24 2.38
C LYS A 54 1.24 13.12 1.00
N PHE A 55 1.33 11.91 0.44
CA PHE A 55 1.88 11.72 -0.90
C PHE A 55 0.99 12.35 -1.98
N GLU A 56 -0.33 12.27 -1.85
CA GLU A 56 -1.27 12.94 -2.76
C GLU A 56 -1.10 14.48 -2.73
N GLU A 57 -0.90 15.06 -1.55
CA GLU A 57 -0.57 16.49 -1.42
C GLU A 57 0.74 16.85 -2.12
N ILE A 58 1.79 16.04 -1.92
CA ILE A 58 3.10 16.25 -2.55
C ILE A 58 2.97 16.17 -4.07
N LEU A 59 2.28 15.14 -4.60
CA LEU A 59 2.07 14.97 -6.04
C LEU A 59 1.37 16.19 -6.65
N LYS A 60 0.30 16.67 -6.00
CA LYS A 60 -0.43 17.86 -6.41
C LYS A 60 0.45 19.11 -6.38
N SER A 61 1.28 19.27 -5.34
CA SER A 61 2.19 20.41 -5.22
C SER A 61 3.31 20.42 -6.27
N ALA A 62 3.71 19.24 -6.74
CA ALA A 62 4.70 19.06 -7.81
C ALA A 62 4.12 19.30 -9.22
N GLY A 63 2.87 19.75 -9.33
CA GLY A 63 2.18 19.93 -10.61
C GLY A 63 1.76 18.62 -11.28
N GLY A 64 1.86 17.50 -10.57
CA GLY A 64 1.30 16.23 -11.01
C GLY A 64 -0.22 16.27 -10.91
N TYR A 65 -0.91 15.80 -11.96
CA TYR A 65 -2.32 15.47 -11.88
C TYR A 65 -2.46 14.02 -11.41
N GLN A 66 -3.48 13.74 -10.61
CA GLN A 66 -3.85 12.37 -10.31
C GLN A 66 -4.19 11.67 -11.63
N ILE A 67 -3.39 10.66 -11.97
CA ILE A 67 -3.49 9.94 -13.24
C ILE A 67 -4.89 9.34 -13.35
N SER A 68 -5.62 9.68 -14.41
CA SER A 68 -6.96 9.11 -14.64
C SER A 68 -6.88 7.59 -14.82
N ASP A 69 -7.94 6.86 -14.47
CA ASP A 69 -8.02 5.39 -14.62
C ASP A 69 -7.64 4.90 -16.04
N ILE A 70 -7.86 5.71 -17.07
CA ILE A 70 -7.50 5.42 -18.46
C ILE A 70 -5.98 5.32 -18.66
N TYR A 71 -5.21 6.10 -17.90
CA TYR A 71 -3.75 6.14 -17.99
C TYR A 71 -3.11 5.09 -17.06
N TYR A 72 -3.78 4.69 -15.96
CA TYR A 72 -3.47 3.47 -15.22
C TYR A 72 -3.69 2.19 -16.04
N ALA A 73 -4.63 2.22 -17.01
CA ALA A 73 -4.85 1.11 -17.95
C ALA A 73 -3.75 0.98 -19.03
N THR A 74 -2.73 1.85 -19.03
CA THR A 74 -1.57 1.70 -19.91
C THR A 74 -0.65 0.58 -19.39
N GLU A 75 0.00 -0.17 -20.29
CA GLU A 75 0.95 -1.24 -19.92
C GLU A 75 2.06 -0.74 -18.99
N TYR A 76 2.49 0.52 -19.15
CA TYR A 76 3.55 1.12 -18.34
C TYR A 76 3.12 1.33 -16.88
N MET A 77 1.94 1.92 -16.64
CA MET A 77 1.42 2.09 -15.29
C MET A 77 0.98 0.77 -14.66
N GLY A 78 0.49 -0.17 -15.48
CA GLY A 78 0.23 -1.54 -15.03
C GLY A 78 1.50 -2.22 -14.51
N TYR A 79 2.64 -2.04 -15.18
CA TYR A 79 3.93 -2.52 -14.70
C TYR A 79 4.39 -1.82 -13.41
N MET A 80 4.22 -0.50 -13.31
CA MET A 80 4.58 0.22 -12.07
C MET A 80 3.71 -0.19 -10.88
N LYS A 81 2.42 -0.42 -11.13
CA LYS A 81 1.53 -1.01 -10.13
C LYS A 81 1.96 -2.42 -9.74
N ALA A 82 2.34 -3.26 -10.71
CA ALA A 82 2.86 -4.60 -10.41
C ALA A 82 4.12 -4.53 -9.53
N ILE A 83 5.01 -3.55 -9.73
CA ILE A 83 6.18 -3.35 -8.84
C ILE A 83 5.73 -3.02 -7.40
N ALA A 84 4.75 -2.14 -7.24
CA ALA A 84 4.20 -1.82 -5.92
C ALA A 84 3.57 -3.06 -5.27
N ASP A 85 2.77 -3.80 -6.05
CA ASP A 85 2.09 -5.02 -5.65
C ASP A 85 3.04 -6.22 -5.43
N GLU A 86 4.30 -6.19 -5.89
CA GLU A 86 5.23 -7.32 -5.75
C GLU A 86 6.18 -7.17 -4.54
N ARG A 87 6.41 -5.93 -4.06
CA ARG A 87 7.48 -5.66 -3.08
C ARG A 87 7.02 -5.33 -1.67
N VAL A 88 5.82 -4.75 -1.49
CA VAL A 88 5.32 -4.35 -0.17
C VAL A 88 3.81 -4.68 -0.11
N PHE A 89 3.41 -5.57 0.81
CA PHE A 89 2.04 -6.09 0.95
C PHE A 89 1.50 -6.80 -0.30
N ALA A 90 2.23 -7.78 -0.84
CA ALA A 90 1.91 -8.33 -2.15
C ALA A 90 0.50 -8.94 -2.28
N LYS A 91 -0.24 -8.49 -3.30
CA LYS A 91 -1.67 -8.80 -3.53
C LYS A 91 -1.93 -10.27 -3.90
N ASP A 92 -0.94 -10.94 -4.45
CA ASP A 92 -1.00 -12.38 -4.78
C ASP A 92 -0.77 -13.29 -3.56
N ILE A 93 -0.55 -12.70 -2.39
CA ILE A 93 -0.50 -13.45 -1.14
C ILE A 93 -1.89 -13.39 -0.51
N SER A 94 -2.51 -14.56 -0.32
CA SER A 94 -3.68 -14.69 0.54
C SER A 94 -3.31 -14.20 1.93
N TYR A 95 -3.73 -12.97 2.27
CA TYR A 95 -3.47 -12.39 3.58
C TYR A 95 -4.07 -13.25 4.70
N VAL A 96 -5.14 -13.99 4.40
CA VAL A 96 -5.75 -15.00 5.28
C VAL A 96 -4.77 -16.14 5.58
N ASP A 97 -3.94 -16.55 4.62
CA ASP A 97 -2.96 -17.61 4.82
C ASP A 97 -1.68 -17.08 5.51
N ILE A 98 -1.26 -15.83 5.25
CA ILE A 98 -0.22 -15.17 6.05
C ILE A 98 -0.65 -15.07 7.52
N VAL A 99 -1.89 -14.64 7.80
CA VAL A 99 -2.44 -14.56 9.17
C VAL A 99 -2.35 -15.89 9.89
N LYS A 100 -2.61 -17.01 9.20
CA LYS A 100 -2.49 -18.36 9.78
C LYS A 100 -1.05 -18.76 10.07
N GLU A 101 -0.09 -18.25 9.29
CA GLU A 101 1.34 -18.55 9.43
C GLU A 101 2.08 -17.60 10.39
N LEU A 102 1.50 -16.44 10.71
CA LEU A 102 2.04 -15.50 11.70
C LEU A 102 2.07 -16.16 13.09
N LYS A 103 3.29 -16.46 13.55
CA LYS A 103 3.52 -17.07 14.87
C LYS A 103 3.49 -16.03 16.00
N SER A 104 3.63 -14.75 15.66
CA SER A 104 3.51 -13.66 16.62
C SER A 104 3.13 -12.33 15.97
N PRO A 105 2.48 -11.41 16.71
CA PRO A 105 2.17 -10.06 16.24
C PRO A 105 3.36 -9.25 15.73
N LYS A 106 4.56 -9.50 16.29
CA LYS A 106 5.80 -8.81 15.91
C LYS A 106 6.16 -9.01 14.43
N GLN A 107 5.79 -10.16 13.86
CA GLN A 107 6.07 -10.47 12.45
C GLN A 107 5.15 -9.71 11.48
N ALA A 108 4.11 -9.04 11.97
CA ALA A 108 3.23 -8.20 11.15
C ALA A 108 3.71 -6.73 11.07
N ILE A 109 4.81 -6.40 11.76
CA ILE A 109 5.34 -5.04 11.94
C ILE A 109 6.83 -4.94 11.53
N GLU A 110 7.42 -6.02 11.02
CA GLU A 110 8.76 -6.08 10.40
C GLU A 110 8.61 -6.11 8.88
#